data_AF-A0A379QX28-F1
#
_entry.id   AF-A0A379QX28-F1
#
_cell.length_a   1.000
_cell.length_b   1.000
_cell.length_c   1.000
_cell.angle_alpha   90.00
_cell.angle_beta   90.00
_cell.angle_gamma   90.00
#
_symmetry.space_group_name_H-M   'P 1'
#
loop_
_entity.id
_entity.type
_entity.pdbx_description
1 polymer ?
#
loop_
_entity_poly.entity_id
_entity_poly.type
_entity_poly.pdbx_seq_one_letter_code
_entity_poly.pdbx_strand_id
1 'polypeptide(L)'
;MCDERIIAGVKTLIKKQGRQTCTQLATSLRMPPESMLHFLRSAVEAGILSDCNGFYDVVKNSQLSTLSFRCHFRNSWPWVEGNSVPPWVQGLAHGIKTCESVYAVAEVTKPLQKQGWKPFVLVYIDIRLSNFICAHTAENITEFVVRYLPFDESENPSREVSE
;
A
#
# COMPACT_ATOMS: atom_id res chain seq x y z
N MET A 1 -7.20 -27.36 9.82
CA MET A 1 -5.94 -28.04 10.19
C MET A 1 -4.86 -27.63 9.20
N CYS A 2 -3.75 -27.09 9.68
CA CYS A 2 -2.57 -26.85 8.84
C CYS A 2 -2.03 -28.19 8.34
N ASP A 3 -2.05 -28.42 7.04
CA ASP A 3 -1.38 -29.59 6.48
C ASP A 3 0.13 -29.32 6.46
N GLU A 4 0.86 -30.00 7.34
CA GLU A 4 2.31 -29.85 7.51
C GLU A 4 3.08 -30.09 6.20
N ARG A 5 2.55 -30.92 5.29
CA ARG A 5 3.18 -31.19 4.00
C ARG A 5 3.14 -29.97 3.09
N ILE A 6 2.01 -29.26 3.09
CA ILE A 6 1.84 -28.03 2.31
C ILE A 6 2.78 -26.95 2.84
N ILE A 7 2.86 -26.78 4.16
CA ILE A 7 3.78 -25.80 4.79
C ILE A 7 5.24 -26.14 4.48
N ALA A 8 5.63 -27.41 4.52
CA ALA A 8 6.99 -27.84 4.16
C ALA A 8 7.32 -27.52 2.69
N GLY A 9 6.37 -27.74 1.77
CA GLY A 9 6.47 -27.33 0.37
C GLY A 9 6.66 -25.82 0.20
N VAL A 10 5.83 -25.02 0.86
CA VAL A 10 5.92 -23.55 0.85
C VAL A 10 7.28 -23.07 1.38
N LYS A 11 7.74 -23.59 2.52
CA LYS A 11 9.06 -23.23 3.08
C LYS A 11 10.21 -23.55 2.10
N THR A 12 10.11 -24.67 1.39
CA THR A 12 11.12 -25.09 0.41
C THR A 12 11.15 -24.13 -0.78
N LEU A 13 9.98 -23.75 -1.29
CA LEU A 13 9.87 -22.78 -2.37
C LEU A 13 10.42 -21.42 -1.98
N ILE A 14 10.04 -20.91 -0.81
CA ILE A 14 10.52 -19.61 -0.30
C ILE A 14 12.04 -19.64 -0.10
N LYS A 15 12.60 -20.72 0.46
CA LYS A 15 14.07 -20.86 0.61
C LYS A 15 14.80 -20.86 -0.74
N LYS A 16 14.18 -21.41 -1.78
CA LYS A 16 14.77 -21.50 -3.12
C LYS A 16 14.63 -20.22 -3.94
N GLN A 17 13.50 -19.54 -3.82
CA GLN A 17 13.09 -18.46 -4.72
C GLN A 17 12.93 -17.09 -4.01
N GLY A 18 13.19 -17.02 -2.70
CA GLY A 18 12.91 -15.85 -1.88
C GLY A 18 11.42 -15.70 -1.57
N ARG A 19 11.02 -14.53 -1.09
CA ARG A 19 9.61 -14.19 -0.79
C ARG A 19 8.70 -14.46 -1.99
N GLN A 20 7.54 -15.06 -1.76
CA GLN A 20 6.59 -15.45 -2.82
C GLN A 20 5.17 -14.96 -2.51
N THR A 21 4.38 -14.66 -3.54
CA THR A 21 2.95 -14.37 -3.37
C THR A 21 2.13 -15.65 -3.28
N CYS A 22 0.89 -15.53 -2.76
CA CYS A 22 -0.04 -16.67 -2.73
C CYS A 22 -0.22 -17.30 -4.12
N THR A 23 -0.35 -16.50 -5.17
CA THR A 23 -0.53 -17.00 -6.55
C THR A 23 0.68 -17.81 -7.00
N GLN A 24 1.90 -17.31 -6.76
CA GLN A 24 3.13 -18.02 -7.13
C GLN A 24 3.27 -19.36 -6.40
N LEU A 25 2.96 -19.38 -5.10
CA LEU A 25 2.97 -20.59 -4.29
C LEU A 25 1.88 -21.58 -4.74
N ALA A 26 0.67 -21.10 -4.99
CA ALA A 26 -0.47 -21.89 -5.47
C ALA A 26 -0.17 -22.54 -6.82
N THR A 27 0.40 -21.80 -7.77
CA THR A 27 0.83 -22.34 -9.08
C THR A 27 1.93 -23.38 -8.92
N SER A 28 2.94 -23.10 -8.10
CA SER A 28 4.09 -24.01 -7.90
C SER A 28 3.68 -25.33 -7.23
N LEU A 29 2.72 -25.30 -6.31
CA LEU A 29 2.19 -26.46 -5.60
C LEU A 29 0.94 -27.07 -6.25
N ARG A 30 0.54 -26.57 -7.43
CA ARG A 30 -0.64 -27.03 -8.19
C ARG A 30 -1.92 -27.10 -7.36
N MET A 31 -2.19 -26.02 -6.61
CA MET A 31 -3.39 -25.92 -5.79
C MET A 31 -4.15 -24.62 -6.05
N PRO A 32 -5.46 -24.57 -5.77
CA PRO A 32 -6.25 -23.34 -5.91
C PRO A 32 -5.75 -22.25 -4.96
N PRO A 33 -5.69 -20.98 -5.41
CA PRO A 33 -5.29 -19.85 -4.55
C PRO A 33 -6.14 -19.71 -3.29
N GLU A 34 -7.44 -19.99 -3.35
CA GLU A 34 -8.35 -19.93 -2.21
C GLU A 34 -7.95 -20.91 -1.10
N SER A 35 -7.63 -22.15 -1.47
CA SER A 35 -7.13 -23.16 -0.55
C SER A 35 -5.76 -22.78 0.00
N MET A 36 -4.87 -22.26 -0.85
CA MET A 36 -3.53 -21.81 -0.44
C MET A 36 -3.62 -20.68 0.59
N LEU A 37 -4.47 -19.68 0.35
CA LEU A 37 -4.71 -18.57 1.29
C LEU A 37 -5.10 -19.06 2.68
N HIS A 38 -5.95 -20.08 2.78
CA HIS A 38 -6.35 -20.64 4.06
C HIS A 38 -5.13 -21.22 4.82
N PHE A 39 -4.25 -21.95 4.15
CA PHE A 39 -3.03 -22.48 4.77
C PHE A 39 -2.03 -21.38 5.13
N LEU A 40 -1.83 -20.41 4.25
CA LEU A 40 -0.90 -19.30 4.49
C LEU A 40 -1.35 -18.44 5.67
N ARG A 41 -2.64 -18.11 5.77
CA ARG A 41 -3.20 -17.38 6.93
C ARG A 41 -2.98 -18.15 8.23
N SER A 42 -3.30 -19.44 8.24
CA SER A 42 -3.10 -20.29 9.43
C SER A 42 -1.62 -20.40 9.81
N ALA A 43 -0.70 -20.46 8.83
CA ALA A 43 0.74 -20.50 9.06
C ALA A 43 1.31 -19.17 9.55
N VAL A 44 0.74 -18.04 9.12
CA VAL A 44 1.08 -16.70 9.62
C VAL A 44 0.60 -16.52 11.05
N GLU A 45 -0.65 -16.91 11.35
CA GLU A 45 -1.21 -16.90 12.71
C GLU A 45 -0.40 -17.79 13.68
N ALA A 46 0.10 -18.93 13.19
CA ALA A 46 0.96 -19.81 13.96
C ALA A 46 2.42 -19.32 14.08
N GLY A 47 2.78 -18.16 13.51
CA GLY A 47 4.13 -17.59 13.54
C GLY A 47 5.16 -18.37 12.72
N ILE A 48 4.72 -19.23 11.80
CA ILE A 48 5.59 -20.06 10.95
C ILE A 48 6.07 -19.28 9.72
N LEU A 49 5.18 -18.46 9.17
CA LEU A 49 5.44 -17.58 8.03
C LEU A 49 5.18 -16.13 8.44
N SER A 50 5.81 -15.20 7.74
CA SER A 50 5.45 -13.77 7.77
C SER A 50 4.77 -13.39 6.46
N ASP A 51 3.70 -12.61 6.54
CA ASP A 51 3.08 -11.93 5.39
C ASP A 51 3.52 -10.46 5.41
N CYS A 52 3.98 -9.96 4.26
CA CYS A 52 4.04 -8.53 4.04
C CYS A 52 3.54 -8.13 2.65
N ASN A 53 2.45 -7.35 2.62
CA ASN A 53 1.80 -6.88 1.40
C ASN A 53 1.49 -8.03 0.40
N GLY A 54 1.10 -9.20 0.92
CA GLY A 54 0.79 -10.38 0.11
C GLY A 54 2.00 -11.17 -0.36
N PHE A 55 3.21 -10.83 0.10
CA PHE A 55 4.41 -11.65 -0.04
C PHE A 55 4.69 -12.42 1.26
N TYR A 56 4.86 -13.73 1.14
CA TYR A 56 5.13 -14.64 2.24
C TYR A 56 6.61 -14.97 2.32
N ASP A 57 7.15 -14.98 3.55
CA ASP A 57 8.51 -15.40 3.86
C ASP A 57 8.54 -16.33 5.09
N VAL A 58 9.64 -17.05 5.32
CA VAL A 58 9.85 -17.91 6.49
C VAL A 58 10.41 -17.10 7.64
N VAL A 59 9.74 -17.13 8.80
CA VAL A 59 10.22 -16.45 10.01
C VAL A 59 11.57 -17.06 10.44
N LYS A 60 12.62 -16.24 10.57
CA LYS A 60 13.94 -16.66 11.04
C LYS A 60 14.04 -16.44 12.55
N ASN A 61 14.53 -17.43 13.30
CA ASN A 61 14.59 -17.41 14.78
C ASN A 61 15.33 -16.19 15.38
N SER A 62 16.21 -15.52 14.64
CA SER A 62 16.87 -14.27 15.09
C SER A 62 15.95 -13.04 15.08
N GLN A 63 14.72 -13.16 14.59
CA GLN A 63 13.71 -12.10 14.57
C GLN A 63 12.61 -12.28 15.64
N LEU A 64 12.72 -13.28 16.51
CA LEU A 64 11.74 -13.51 17.58
C LEU A 64 11.70 -12.39 18.63
N SER A 65 12.81 -11.66 18.83
CA SER A 65 12.86 -10.45 19.68
C SER A 65 12.31 -9.20 18.99
N THR A 66 12.07 -9.29 17.67
CA THR A 66 11.48 -8.25 16.82
C THR A 66 10.26 -8.83 16.11
N LEU A 67 9.33 -9.42 16.86
CA LEU A 67 7.95 -9.70 16.40
C LEU A 67 7.20 -8.41 15.95
N SER A 68 7.90 -7.27 15.92
CA SER A 68 7.56 -6.05 15.19
C SER A 68 7.98 -6.08 13.70
N PHE A 69 8.33 -7.21 13.10
CA PHE A 69 8.09 -7.42 11.65
C PHE A 69 6.59 -7.57 11.36
N ARG A 70 5.76 -6.76 12.03
CA ARG A 70 4.53 -6.30 11.39
C ARG A 70 5.05 -5.72 10.08
N CYS A 71 4.67 -6.28 8.94
CA CYS A 71 4.55 -5.47 7.74
C CYS A 71 3.94 -4.16 8.24
N HIS A 72 4.66 -3.04 8.13
CA HIS A 72 4.19 -1.80 8.71
C HIS A 72 2.87 -1.59 8.02
N PHE A 73 1.76 -1.89 8.71
CA PHE A 73 0.45 -1.82 8.10
C PHE A 73 0.42 -0.40 7.55
N ARG A 74 0.38 -0.28 6.22
CA ARG A 74 0.28 1.04 5.60
C ARG A 74 -0.83 1.75 6.33
N ASN A 75 -0.54 2.93 6.86
CA ASN A 75 -1.51 3.56 7.72
C ASN A 75 -2.76 3.78 6.87
N SER A 76 -3.88 3.17 7.28
CA SER A 76 -5.15 3.40 6.61
C SER A 76 -5.61 4.79 7.00
N TRP A 77 -5.30 5.77 6.16
CA TRP A 77 -5.69 7.15 6.39
C TRP A 77 -7.19 7.34 6.11
N PRO A 78 -7.88 8.19 6.89
CA PRO A 78 -9.26 8.54 6.58
C PRO A 78 -9.32 9.44 5.34
N TRP A 79 -10.51 9.52 4.75
CA TRP A 79 -10.82 10.59 3.80
C TRP A 79 -10.73 11.94 4.50
N VAL A 80 -10.14 12.92 3.83
CA VAL A 80 -10.15 14.32 4.25
C VAL A 80 -11.27 15.02 3.50
N GLU A 81 -12.21 15.59 4.25
CA GLU A 81 -13.29 16.38 3.69
C GLU A 81 -12.80 17.77 3.26
N GLY A 82 -13.30 18.25 2.12
CA GLY A 82 -12.90 19.49 1.47
C GLY A 82 -11.53 19.40 0.79
N ASN A 83 -10.91 20.58 0.63
CA ASN A 83 -9.64 20.79 -0.06
C ASN A 83 -8.55 21.37 0.86
N SER A 84 -8.76 21.32 2.18
CA SER A 84 -7.73 21.70 3.15
C SER A 84 -6.66 20.61 3.24
N VAL A 85 -5.41 20.97 3.54
CA VAL A 85 -4.29 20.02 3.68
C VAL A 85 -3.82 19.99 5.15
N PRO A 86 -4.35 19.06 5.98
CA PRO A 86 -3.94 18.92 7.37
C PRO A 86 -2.45 18.65 7.55
N PRO A 87 -1.85 19.01 8.71
CA PRO A 87 -0.43 18.77 8.97
C PRO A 87 0.01 17.31 8.80
N TRP A 88 -0.84 16.34 9.14
CA TRP A 88 -0.51 14.93 8.96
C TRP A 88 -0.42 14.53 7.47
N VAL A 89 -1.23 15.16 6.59
CA VAL A 89 -1.13 14.96 5.14
C VAL A 89 0.16 15.58 4.62
N GLN A 90 0.55 16.75 5.13
CA GLN A 90 1.84 17.35 4.79
C GLN A 90 3.02 16.44 5.18
N GLY A 91 2.89 15.69 6.27
CA GLY A 91 3.87 14.69 6.68
C GLY A 91 4.01 13.49 5.72
N LEU A 92 3.04 13.28 4.82
CA LEU A 92 3.11 12.25 3.77
C LEU A 92 3.85 12.72 2.52
N ALA A 93 4.16 14.01 2.44
CA ALA A 93 4.74 14.61 1.25
C ALA A 93 6.11 14.05 0.91
N HIS A 94 6.38 13.93 -0.38
CA HIS A 94 7.64 13.43 -0.91
C HIS A 94 8.09 14.28 -2.10
N GLY A 95 9.36 14.16 -2.47
CA GLY A 95 9.94 14.83 -3.63
C GLY A 95 11.07 15.79 -3.26
N ILE A 96 11.42 16.66 -4.19
CA ILE A 96 12.48 17.65 -4.01
C ILE A 96 12.00 18.70 -3.01
N LYS A 97 12.89 19.10 -2.10
CA LYS A 97 12.64 20.18 -1.14
C LYS A 97 12.07 21.41 -1.87
N THR A 98 10.99 21.99 -1.35
CA THR A 98 10.22 23.11 -1.93
C THR A 98 9.25 22.77 -3.08
N CYS A 99 9.24 21.50 -3.52
CA CYS A 99 8.33 20.95 -4.53
C CYS A 99 7.68 19.64 -4.02
N GLU A 100 7.54 19.52 -2.70
CA GLU A 100 6.97 18.32 -2.09
C GLU A 100 5.50 18.17 -2.48
N SER A 101 5.14 16.94 -2.83
CA SER A 101 3.79 16.59 -3.25
C SER A 101 3.26 15.37 -2.53
N VAL A 102 1.93 15.27 -2.46
CA VAL A 102 1.22 14.09 -1.99
C VAL A 102 0.32 13.59 -3.10
N TYR A 103 0.46 12.33 -3.47
CA TYR A 103 -0.52 11.69 -4.35
C TYR A 103 -1.79 11.35 -3.58
N ALA A 104 -2.94 11.59 -4.21
CA ALA A 104 -4.23 11.27 -3.62
C ALA A 104 -5.26 10.89 -4.69
N VAL A 105 -6.35 10.26 -4.25
CA VAL A 105 -7.60 10.20 -5.03
C VAL A 105 -8.53 11.27 -4.50
N ALA A 106 -8.99 12.16 -5.37
CA ALA A 106 -9.96 13.20 -5.03
C ALA A 106 -11.34 12.84 -5.59
N GLU A 107 -12.38 13.02 -4.79
CA GLU A 107 -13.76 13.11 -5.26
C GLU A 107 -14.03 14.54 -5.74
N VAL A 108 -14.58 14.68 -6.94
CA VAL A 108 -14.87 15.99 -7.53
C VAL A 108 -16.35 16.34 -7.47
N THR A 109 -16.66 17.64 -7.46
CA THR A 109 -18.02 18.15 -7.39
C THR A 109 -18.87 17.75 -8.60
N LYS A 110 -20.20 17.67 -8.40
CA LYS A 110 -21.16 17.35 -9.47
C LYS A 110 -21.11 18.31 -10.68
N PRO A 111 -20.89 19.63 -10.52
CA PRO A 111 -20.71 20.53 -11.66
C PRO A 111 -19.52 20.14 -12.54
N LEU A 112 -18.38 19.77 -11.95
CA LEU A 112 -17.22 19.32 -12.71
C LEU A 112 -17.51 17.98 -13.42
N GLN A 113 -18.22 17.05 -12.76
CA GLN A 113 -18.66 15.79 -13.37
C GLN A 113 -19.56 16.01 -14.60
N LYS A 114 -20.44 17.02 -14.58
CA LYS A 114 -21.29 17.37 -15.74
C LYS A 114 -20.49 17.84 -16.95
N GLN A 115 -19.26 18.31 -16.76
CA GLN A 115 -18.34 18.68 -17.84
C GLN A 115 -17.59 17.46 -18.42
N GLY A 116 -17.92 16.25 -17.97
CA GLY A 116 -17.31 15.00 -18.47
C GLY A 116 -16.24 14.42 -17.55
N TRP A 117 -15.97 15.04 -16.40
CA TRP A 117 -15.01 14.52 -15.44
C TRP A 117 -15.53 13.28 -14.71
N LYS A 118 -14.63 12.34 -14.43
CA LYS A 118 -14.94 11.16 -13.60
C LYS A 118 -15.20 11.58 -12.15
N PRO A 119 -16.08 10.90 -11.40
CA PRO A 119 -16.36 11.24 -10.00
C PRO A 119 -15.13 11.20 -9.09
N PHE A 120 -14.19 10.29 -9.37
CA PHE A 120 -12.92 10.15 -8.68
C PHE A 120 -11.78 10.31 -9.67
N VAL A 121 -10.80 11.13 -9.30
CA VAL A 121 -9.62 11.41 -10.12
C VAL A 121 -8.35 11.31 -9.29
N LEU A 122 -7.26 10.89 -9.93
CA LEU A 122 -5.93 10.95 -9.34
C LEU A 122 -5.44 12.40 -9.37
N VAL A 123 -4.89 12.83 -8.24
CA VAL A 123 -4.33 14.17 -8.07
C VAL A 123 -2.95 14.09 -7.44
N TYR A 124 -2.13 15.09 -7.70
CA TYR A 124 -0.99 15.44 -6.88
C TYR A 124 -1.28 16.76 -6.18
N ILE A 125 -1.11 16.77 -4.86
CA ILE A 125 -1.29 17.93 -4.02
C ILE A 125 0.07 18.62 -3.92
N ASP A 126 0.21 19.81 -4.48
CA ASP A 126 1.38 20.68 -4.22
C ASP A 126 1.24 21.21 -2.79
N ILE A 127 2.11 20.77 -1.87
CA ILE A 127 2.00 21.12 -0.44
C ILE A 127 2.28 22.59 -0.19
N ARG A 128 3.19 23.20 -0.97
CA ARG A 128 3.56 24.61 -0.81
C ARG A 128 2.39 25.53 -1.13
N LEU A 129 1.65 25.20 -2.20
CA LEU A 129 0.52 26.01 -2.65
C LEU A 129 -0.84 25.48 -2.18
N SER A 130 -0.87 24.28 -1.59
CA SER A 130 -2.09 23.53 -1.28
C SER A 130 -3.02 23.37 -2.50
N ASN A 131 -2.43 23.21 -3.68
CA ASN A 131 -3.16 23.05 -4.93
C ASN A 131 -3.34 21.57 -5.28
N PHE A 132 -4.55 21.20 -5.67
CA PHE A 132 -4.90 19.88 -6.18
C PHE A 132 -4.84 19.92 -7.70
N ILE A 133 -3.88 19.19 -8.27
CA ILE A 133 -3.68 19.18 -9.71
C ILE A 133 -3.98 17.78 -10.23
N CYS A 134 -4.83 17.69 -11.25
CA CYS A 134 -5.21 16.41 -11.82
C CYS A 134 -4.03 15.75 -12.54
N ALA A 135 -3.74 14.49 -12.20
CA ALA A 135 -2.63 13.74 -12.80
C ALA A 135 -2.82 13.46 -14.30
N HIS A 136 -4.04 13.52 -14.83
CA HIS A 136 -4.33 13.25 -16.23
C HIS A 136 -4.34 14.50 -17.11
N THR A 137 -4.96 15.58 -16.63
CA THR A 137 -5.15 16.81 -17.42
C THR A 137 -4.17 17.92 -17.06
N ALA A 138 -3.43 17.78 -15.94
CA ALA A 138 -2.60 18.82 -15.35
C ALA A 138 -3.36 20.11 -14.94
N GLU A 139 -4.70 20.07 -14.89
CA GLU A 139 -5.51 21.20 -14.47
C GLU A 139 -5.57 21.31 -12.95
N ASN A 140 -5.58 22.55 -12.44
CA ASN A 140 -5.85 22.84 -11.03
C ASN A 140 -7.35 22.66 -10.77
N ILE A 141 -7.69 21.69 -9.94
CA ILE A 141 -9.08 21.35 -9.59
C ILE A 141 -9.41 21.63 -8.12
N THR A 142 -8.58 22.41 -7.41
CA THR A 142 -8.67 22.64 -5.96
C THR A 142 -10.06 23.03 -5.48
N GLU A 143 -10.72 23.95 -6.18
CA GLU A 143 -12.07 24.41 -5.81
C GLU A 143 -13.18 23.37 -6.07
N PHE A 144 -12.89 22.36 -6.87
CA PHE A 144 -13.82 21.30 -7.23
C PHE A 144 -13.62 20.02 -6.43
N VAL A 145 -12.70 19.98 -5.47
CA VAL A 145 -12.49 18.81 -4.60
C VAL A 145 -13.52 18.82 -3.47
N VAL A 146 -14.28 17.74 -3.36
CA VAL A 146 -15.25 17.51 -2.27
C VAL A 146 -14.56 16.87 -1.08
N ARG A 147 -13.70 15.89 -1.34
CA ARG A 147 -12.87 15.18 -0.36
C ARG A 147 -11.77 14.42 -1.07
N TYR A 148 -10.73 14.01 -0.34
CA TYR A 148 -9.63 13.25 -0.93
C TYR A 148 -9.06 12.21 0.03
N LEU A 149 -8.42 11.19 -0.53
CA LEU A 149 -7.73 10.12 0.18
C LEU A 149 -6.25 10.13 -0.20
N PRO A 150 -5.34 10.58 0.68
CA PRO A 150 -3.91 10.61 0.41
C PRO A 150 -3.31 9.20 0.41
N PHE A 151 -2.29 9.00 -0.41
CA PHE A 151 -1.54 7.75 -0.47
C PHE A 151 -0.43 7.73 0.59
N ASP A 152 -0.30 6.59 1.26
CA ASP A 152 0.83 6.33 2.14
C ASP A 152 1.97 5.67 1.34
N GLU A 153 3.00 6.45 1.06
CA GLU A 153 4.24 5.99 0.43
C GLU A 153 5.39 5.77 1.42
N SER A 154 5.09 5.63 2.73
CA SER A 154 6.13 5.52 3.76
C SER A 154 7.07 4.34 3.59
N GLU A 155 6.61 3.25 2.97
CA GLU A 155 7.39 2.04 2.72
C GLU A 155 8.22 2.09 1.44
N ASN A 156 8.27 3.21 0.71
CA ASN A 156 9.04 3.28 -0.53
C ASN A 156 10.56 3.21 -0.22
N PRO A 157 11.28 2.12 -0.60
CA PRO A 157 12.68 1.91 -0.24
C PRO A 157 13.65 2.94 -0.84
N SER A 158 13.19 3.78 -1.78
CA SER A 158 13.93 4.95 -2.25
C SER A 158 14.10 6.05 -1.18
N ARG A 159 13.42 5.94 -0.03
CA ARG A 159 13.58 6.84 1.13
C ARG A 159 14.89 6.64 1.91
N GLU A 160 15.60 5.53 1.75
CA GLU A 160 16.83 5.23 2.52
C GLU A 160 18.10 5.95 2.02
N VAL A 161 18.02 6.84 1.03
CA VAL A 161 19.20 7.55 0.53
C VAL A 161 18.93 9.05 0.48
N SER A 162 19.21 9.75 1.57
CA SER A 162 19.61 11.17 1.64
C SER A 162 19.83 11.57 3.11
N GLU A 163 20.98 11.16 3.68
CA GLU A 163 21.64 11.93 4.75
C GLU A 163 22.77 12.76 4.15
#